data_AF-A0A4D6LG22-F1
#
_entry.id   AF-A0A4D6LG22-F1
#
_cell.length_a   1.000
_cell.length_b   1.000
_cell.length_c   1.000
_cell.angle_alpha   90.00
_cell.angle_beta   90.00
_cell.angle_gamma   90.00
#
_symmetry.space_group_name_H-M   'P 1'
#
loop_
_entity.id
_entity.type
_entity.pdbx_description
1 polymer ?
#
loop_
_entity_poly.entity_id
_entity_poly.type
_entity_poly.pdbx_seq_one_letter_code
_entity_poly.pdbx_strand_id
1 'polypeptide(L)'
;MADKELHIVVFPWLAFGHIFPFLELAKLIAQKGHKISFISTPKNIHRLPKLPESLKPWLHLIEFPLPQVEELPENAENTVDTPQHLVPFLFKAYDGLEEPLTKFLEKGTPDWVICDFASHWLPPLSSKLGIPCIFFCSFAACGSSFGVELFMGKRSMESAEAKLLRAVHKRKEVAQSSQPKEVNRLFETLKVAQVIATRSCMEIDGEFVKSLESSSGKLVIPTGLLPPSQEDSNDHHWYTILNWLDKWEKGSVIYVAFGTEVTLSDEEFTEIAMGLELSGFPFLWTVKNRNTSGGSDESQDWIENESKRGMMWRRWAPQSRILAHKSVGAFFTHCDFK
;
A
#
# COMPACT_ATOMS: atom_id res chain seq x y z
N MET A 1 -4.93 -36.92 -0.52
CA MET A 1 -6.22 -36.28 -0.84
C MET A 1 -5.87 -35.09 -1.71
N ALA A 2 -6.46 -34.93 -2.89
CA ALA A 2 -6.24 -33.71 -3.66
C ALA A 2 -6.78 -32.53 -2.84
N ASP A 3 -5.99 -31.47 -2.66
CA ASP A 3 -6.45 -30.26 -1.96
C ASP A 3 -7.69 -29.72 -2.68
N LYS A 4 -8.73 -29.38 -1.91
CA LYS A 4 -9.96 -28.80 -2.44
C LYS A 4 -9.62 -27.45 -3.10
N GLU A 5 -10.00 -27.28 -4.36
CA GLU A 5 -9.98 -25.97 -5.02
C GLU A 5 -10.95 -25.02 -4.30
N LEU A 6 -10.46 -23.84 -3.90
CA LEU A 6 -11.25 -22.81 -3.24
C LEU A 6 -11.51 -21.66 -4.21
N HIS A 7 -12.68 -21.02 -4.09
CA HIS A 7 -12.96 -19.73 -4.72
C HIS A 7 -12.91 -18.61 -3.68
N ILE A 8 -12.00 -17.66 -3.86
CA ILE A 8 -11.75 -16.57 -2.92
C ILE A 8 -11.98 -15.23 -3.62
N VAL A 9 -12.79 -14.38 -3.01
CA VAL A 9 -13.00 -12.99 -3.46
C VAL A 9 -12.05 -12.07 -2.73
N VAL A 10 -11.41 -11.16 -3.46
CA VAL A 10 -10.42 -10.22 -2.93
C VAL A 10 -10.88 -8.80 -3.24
N PHE A 11 -11.10 -7.99 -2.20
CA PHE A 11 -11.68 -6.65 -2.32
C PHE A 11 -10.87 -5.62 -1.52
N PRO A 12 -9.82 -5.02 -2.13
CA PRO A 12 -8.97 -4.01 -1.49
C PRO A 12 -9.61 -2.62 -1.45
N TRP A 13 -9.05 -1.75 -0.59
CA TRP A 13 -9.29 -0.31 -0.65
C TRP A 13 -8.67 0.30 -1.92
N LEU A 14 -9.26 1.40 -2.43
CA LEU A 14 -8.90 2.09 -3.67
C LEU A 14 -7.64 2.97 -3.55
N ALA A 15 -6.59 2.42 -2.96
CA ALA A 15 -5.28 3.03 -2.88
C ALA A 15 -4.24 2.00 -3.32
N PHE A 16 -3.25 2.39 -4.13
CA PHE A 16 -2.26 1.44 -4.64
C PHE A 16 -1.42 0.80 -3.53
N GLY A 17 -1.33 1.44 -2.35
CA GLY A 17 -0.72 0.85 -1.16
C GLY A 17 -1.47 -0.36 -0.59
N HIS A 18 -2.74 -0.50 -0.94
CA HIS A 18 -3.59 -1.63 -0.57
C HIS A 18 -3.74 -2.58 -1.75
N ILE A 19 -4.03 -2.05 -2.95
CA ILE A 19 -4.26 -2.85 -4.15
C ILE A 19 -3.06 -3.75 -4.48
N PHE A 20 -1.83 -3.24 -4.43
CA PHE A 20 -0.64 -4.03 -4.78
C PHE A 20 -0.39 -5.19 -3.81
N PRO A 21 -0.34 -5.00 -2.48
CA PRO A 21 -0.21 -6.14 -1.56
C PRO A 21 -1.34 -7.17 -1.69
N PHE A 22 -2.58 -6.72 -1.88
CA PHE A 22 -3.70 -7.64 -2.12
C PHE A 22 -3.50 -8.42 -3.42
N LEU A 23 -2.99 -7.79 -4.48
CA LEU A 23 -2.71 -8.46 -5.75
C LEU A 23 -1.57 -9.48 -5.62
N GLU A 24 -0.49 -9.16 -4.91
CA GLU A 24 0.60 -10.11 -4.66
C GLU A 24 0.12 -11.31 -3.83
N LEU A 25 -0.68 -11.07 -2.79
CA LEU A 25 -1.31 -12.15 -2.03
C LEU A 25 -2.23 -13.01 -2.92
N ALA A 26 -3.06 -12.38 -3.75
CA ALA A 26 -3.93 -13.07 -4.71
C ALA A 26 -3.13 -13.94 -5.69
N LYS A 27 -2.00 -13.45 -6.21
CA LYS A 27 -1.11 -14.23 -7.09
C LYS A 27 -0.55 -15.46 -6.36
N LEU A 28 -0.08 -15.31 -5.13
CA LEU A 28 0.45 -16.44 -4.34
C LEU A 28 -0.62 -17.50 -4.07
N ILE A 29 -1.85 -17.09 -3.77
CA ILE A 29 -2.97 -18.01 -3.57
C ILE A 29 -3.34 -18.71 -4.89
N ALA A 30 -3.40 -17.97 -6.00
CA ALA A 30 -3.67 -18.51 -7.33
C ALA A 30 -2.61 -19.53 -7.78
N GLN A 31 -1.33 -19.29 -7.46
CA GLN A 31 -0.23 -20.23 -7.73
C GLN A 31 -0.39 -21.58 -7.00
N LYS A 32 -1.20 -21.63 -5.94
CA LYS A 32 -1.53 -22.87 -5.21
C LYS A 32 -2.73 -23.62 -5.82
N GLY A 33 -3.28 -23.15 -6.94
CA GLY A 33 -4.40 -23.80 -7.62
C GLY A 33 -5.76 -23.41 -7.04
N HIS A 34 -5.89 -22.19 -6.53
CA HIS A 34 -7.16 -21.67 -6.04
C HIS A 34 -7.67 -20.54 -6.95
N LYS A 35 -8.98 -20.47 -7.13
CA LYS A 35 -9.62 -19.45 -7.94
C LYS A 35 -9.77 -18.14 -7.17
N ILE A 36 -9.34 -17.05 -7.77
CA ILE A 36 -9.43 -15.68 -7.25
C ILE A 36 -10.35 -14.84 -8.13
N SER A 37 -11.27 -14.12 -7.49
CA SER A 37 -11.93 -12.96 -8.09
C SER A 37 -11.41 -11.70 -7.42
N PHE A 38 -10.52 -10.99 -8.10
CA PHE A 38 -9.94 -9.74 -7.63
C PHE A 38 -10.81 -8.58 -8.13
N ILE A 39 -11.53 -7.93 -7.22
CA ILE A 39 -12.52 -6.90 -7.55
C ILE A 39 -11.91 -5.53 -7.29
N SER A 40 -11.95 -4.65 -8.28
CA SER A 40 -11.58 -3.25 -8.16
C SER A 40 -12.29 -2.43 -9.24
N THR A 41 -12.08 -1.12 -9.27
CA THR A 41 -12.66 -0.24 -10.29
C THR A 41 -11.90 -0.33 -11.63
N PRO A 42 -12.54 0.01 -12.78
CA PRO A 42 -11.94 -0.14 -14.10
C PRO A 42 -10.58 0.54 -14.24
N LYS A 43 -10.43 1.80 -13.81
CA LYS A 43 -9.18 2.54 -13.94
C LYS A 43 -8.07 1.94 -13.08
N ASN A 44 -8.41 1.37 -11.93
CA ASN A 44 -7.47 0.68 -11.08
C ASN A 44 -7.00 -0.63 -11.73
N ILE A 45 -7.92 -1.44 -12.27
CA ILE A 45 -7.61 -2.67 -13.01
C ILE A 45 -6.69 -2.38 -14.22
N HIS A 46 -6.99 -1.33 -15.00
CA HIS A 46 -6.17 -0.94 -16.14
C HIS A 46 -4.77 -0.42 -15.76
N ARG A 47 -4.57 0.03 -14.51
CA ARG A 47 -3.26 0.44 -13.98
C ARG A 47 -2.46 -0.72 -13.38
N LEU A 48 -3.05 -1.92 -13.25
CA LEU A 48 -2.33 -3.08 -12.73
C LEU A 48 -1.32 -3.63 -13.74
N PRO A 49 -0.23 -4.25 -13.26
CA PRO A 49 0.68 -4.99 -14.12
C PRO A 49 -0.07 -6.15 -14.78
N LYS A 50 0.38 -6.51 -15.98
CA LYS A 50 -0.16 -7.68 -16.70
C LYS A 50 0.06 -8.94 -15.87
N LEU A 51 -0.98 -9.76 -15.78
CA LEU A 51 -0.89 -11.05 -15.12
C LEU A 51 -0.05 -12.02 -15.94
N PRO A 52 0.82 -12.84 -15.30
CA PRO A 52 1.45 -13.97 -15.97
C PRO A 52 0.41 -14.90 -16.60
N GLU A 53 0.69 -15.42 -17.80
CA GLU A 53 -0.23 -16.33 -18.51
C GLU A 53 -0.63 -17.54 -17.65
N SER A 54 0.30 -18.05 -16.83
CA SER A 54 0.06 -19.17 -15.92
C SER A 54 -0.98 -18.89 -14.85
N LEU A 55 -1.25 -17.62 -14.53
CA LEU A 55 -2.21 -17.23 -13.49
C LEU A 55 -3.60 -16.88 -14.05
N LYS A 56 -3.74 -16.61 -15.35
CA LYS A 56 -5.04 -16.24 -15.93
C LYS A 56 -6.18 -17.25 -15.71
N PRO A 57 -5.94 -18.57 -15.68
CA PRO A 57 -7.00 -19.53 -15.35
C PRO A 57 -7.51 -19.41 -13.90
N TRP A 58 -6.67 -18.89 -13.01
CA TRP A 58 -6.89 -18.89 -11.56
C TRP A 58 -7.19 -17.51 -10.99
N LEU A 59 -6.73 -16.43 -11.63
CA LEU A 59 -6.88 -15.07 -11.13
C LEU A 59 -7.66 -14.22 -12.15
N HIS A 60 -8.90 -13.91 -11.79
CA HIS A 60 -9.80 -13.11 -12.60
C HIS A 60 -9.91 -11.70 -12.03
N LEU A 61 -9.60 -10.70 -12.85
CA LEU A 61 -9.81 -9.28 -12.54
C LEU A 61 -11.25 -8.91 -12.89
N ILE A 62 -11.99 -8.39 -11.91
CA ILE A 62 -13.41 -8.06 -12.04
C ILE A 62 -13.57 -6.56 -11.81
N GLU A 63 -14.20 -5.89 -12.77
CA GLU A 63 -14.36 -4.44 -12.76
C GLU A 63 -15.72 -4.02 -12.22
N PHE A 64 -15.73 -3.25 -11.14
CA PHE A 64 -16.92 -2.61 -10.58
C PHE A 64 -16.86 -1.09 -10.80
N PRO A 65 -17.74 -0.52 -11.63
CA PRO A 65 -17.82 0.93 -11.81
C PRO A 65 -18.06 1.62 -10.47
N LEU A 66 -17.22 2.60 -10.15
CA LEU A 66 -17.37 3.36 -8.91
C LEU A 66 -18.60 4.29 -9.02
N PRO A 67 -19.55 4.25 -8.06
CA PRO A 67 -20.68 5.16 -8.06
C PRO A 67 -20.22 6.62 -8.04
N GLN A 68 -20.87 7.46 -8.85
CA GLN A 68 -20.56 8.88 -8.90
C GLN A 68 -21.00 9.57 -7.61
N VAL A 69 -20.11 10.40 -7.08
CA VAL A 69 -20.34 11.26 -5.91
C VAL A 69 -19.99 12.69 -6.33
N GLU A 70 -20.91 13.64 -6.10
CA GLU A 70 -20.84 15.02 -6.63
C GLU A 70 -19.53 15.74 -6.28
N GLU A 71 -19.00 15.46 -5.09
CA GLU A 71 -17.82 16.11 -4.55
C GLU A 71 -16.50 15.57 -5.12
N LEU A 72 -16.54 14.41 -5.81
CA LEU A 72 -15.34 13.81 -6.40
C LEU A 72 -15.04 14.38 -7.78
N PRO A 73 -13.75 14.58 -8.14
CA PRO A 73 -13.37 14.92 -9.50
C PRO A 73 -13.86 13.88 -10.50
N GLU A 74 -14.15 14.32 -11.73
CA GLU A 74 -14.55 13.43 -12.81
C GLU A 74 -13.47 12.35 -13.03
N ASN A 75 -13.89 11.08 -13.12
CA ASN A 75 -13.00 9.92 -13.30
C ASN A 75 -11.99 9.67 -12.15
N ALA A 76 -12.24 10.19 -10.95
CA ALA A 76 -11.47 9.86 -9.76
C ALA A 76 -11.92 8.52 -9.16
N GLU A 77 -11.05 7.51 -9.23
CA GLU A 77 -11.35 6.14 -8.77
C GLU A 77 -10.37 5.61 -7.70
N ASN A 78 -9.43 6.44 -7.25
CA ASN A 78 -8.41 6.06 -6.27
C ASN A 78 -7.79 7.29 -5.60
N THR A 79 -7.02 7.07 -4.54
CA THR A 79 -6.34 8.13 -3.78
C THR A 79 -5.33 8.95 -4.59
N VAL A 80 -4.79 8.42 -5.70
CA VAL A 80 -3.89 9.18 -6.58
C VAL A 80 -4.66 10.19 -7.44
N ASP A 81 -5.90 9.86 -7.79
CA ASP A 81 -6.79 10.73 -8.57
C ASP A 81 -7.66 11.66 -7.70
N THR A 82 -7.62 11.50 -6.38
CA THR A 82 -8.46 12.24 -5.42
C THR A 82 -7.62 13.13 -4.52
N PRO A 83 -7.83 14.47 -4.51
CA PRO A 83 -7.23 15.36 -3.52
C PRO A 83 -7.47 14.88 -2.10
N GLN A 84 -6.47 15.01 -1.20
CA GLN A 84 -6.52 14.43 0.14
C GLN A 84 -7.77 14.83 0.95
N HIS A 85 -8.20 16.09 0.85
CA HIS A 85 -9.40 16.58 1.53
C HIS A 85 -10.72 15.99 1.00
N LEU A 86 -10.70 15.35 -0.18
CA LEU A 86 -11.85 14.69 -0.81
C LEU A 86 -11.88 13.17 -0.62
N VAL A 87 -10.85 12.58 -0.01
CA VAL A 87 -10.80 11.13 0.30
C VAL A 87 -12.02 10.63 1.11
N PRO A 88 -12.64 11.41 2.03
CA PRO A 88 -13.89 10.99 2.67
C PRO A 88 -15.04 10.71 1.69
N PHE A 89 -15.11 11.44 0.57
CA PHE A 89 -16.11 11.20 -0.47
C PHE A 89 -15.77 9.98 -1.33
N LEU A 90 -14.48 9.63 -1.45
CA LEU A 90 -14.05 8.38 -2.07
C LEU A 90 -14.52 7.17 -1.25
N PHE A 91 -14.48 7.26 0.09
CA PHE A 91 -15.07 6.24 0.96
C PHE A 91 -16.59 6.12 0.75
N LYS A 92 -17.30 7.25 0.62
CA LYS A 92 -18.74 7.26 0.33
C LYS A 92 -19.06 6.59 -1.01
N ALA A 93 -18.26 6.85 -2.04
CA ALA A 93 -18.39 6.18 -3.34
C ALA A 93 -18.14 4.67 -3.24
N TYR A 94 -17.08 4.28 -2.51
CA TYR A 94 -16.74 2.88 -2.27
C TYR A 94 -17.79 2.12 -1.46
N ASP A 95 -18.46 2.77 -0.50
CA ASP A 95 -19.60 2.17 0.22
C ASP A 95 -20.78 1.89 -0.72
N GLY A 96 -20.95 2.68 -1.77
CA GLY A 96 -21.94 2.41 -2.82
C GLY A 96 -21.68 1.12 -3.63
N LEU A 97 -20.51 0.48 -3.44
CA LEU A 97 -20.22 -0.84 -4.03
C LEU A 97 -20.82 -2.01 -3.23
N GLU A 98 -21.49 -1.75 -2.10
CA GLU A 98 -22.15 -2.79 -1.28
C GLU A 98 -23.17 -3.61 -2.08
N GLU A 99 -24.06 -2.95 -2.82
CA GLU A 99 -25.11 -3.62 -3.60
C GLU A 99 -24.54 -4.51 -4.73
N PRO A 100 -23.67 -4.01 -5.64
CA PRO A 100 -23.10 -4.86 -6.69
C PRO A 100 -22.26 -6.00 -6.12
N LEU A 101 -21.52 -5.78 -5.02
CA LEU A 101 -20.75 -6.85 -4.37
C LEU A 101 -21.66 -7.91 -3.75
N THR A 102 -22.75 -7.50 -3.10
CA THR A 102 -23.74 -8.43 -2.54
C THR A 102 -24.28 -9.37 -3.62
N LYS A 103 -24.74 -8.82 -4.74
CA LYS A 103 -25.26 -9.60 -5.88
C LYS A 103 -24.20 -10.55 -6.44
N PHE A 104 -22.95 -10.13 -6.48
CA PHE A 104 -21.85 -10.98 -6.94
C PHE A 104 -21.60 -12.16 -5.99
N LEU A 105 -21.57 -11.91 -4.68
CA LEU A 105 -21.36 -12.94 -3.66
C LEU A 105 -22.52 -13.95 -3.61
N GLU A 106 -23.77 -13.49 -3.71
CA GLU A 106 -24.96 -14.34 -3.75
C GLU A 106 -24.97 -15.28 -4.96
N LYS A 107 -24.50 -14.80 -6.12
CA LYS A 107 -24.45 -15.58 -7.36
C LYS A 107 -23.27 -16.55 -7.40
N GLY A 108 -22.12 -16.14 -6.86
CA GLY A 108 -20.87 -16.88 -6.97
C GLY A 108 -20.61 -17.88 -5.85
N THR A 109 -21.23 -17.70 -4.67
CA THR A 109 -21.03 -18.51 -3.45
C THR A 109 -19.55 -18.84 -3.19
N PRO A 110 -18.67 -17.84 -3.06
CA PRO A 110 -17.24 -18.09 -2.81
C PRO A 110 -17.02 -18.74 -1.44
N ASP A 111 -15.93 -19.49 -1.32
CA ASP A 111 -15.53 -20.13 -0.06
C ASP A 111 -15.02 -19.11 0.97
N TRP A 112 -14.40 -18.01 0.53
CA TRP A 112 -13.88 -16.94 1.39
C TRP A 112 -13.93 -15.56 0.74
N VAL A 113 -13.97 -14.53 1.57
CA VAL A 113 -13.73 -13.14 1.19
C VAL A 113 -12.50 -12.60 1.93
N ILE A 114 -11.59 -11.94 1.21
CA ILE A 114 -10.49 -11.16 1.77
C ILE A 114 -10.82 -9.68 1.57
N CYS A 115 -10.97 -8.95 2.67
CA CYS A 115 -11.38 -7.55 2.65
C CYS A 115 -10.36 -6.62 3.29
N ASP A 116 -10.48 -5.34 2.92
CA ASP A 116 -9.76 -4.23 3.54
C ASP A 116 -10.59 -3.60 4.67
N PHE A 117 -9.99 -2.65 5.41
CA PHE A 117 -10.66 -1.90 6.47
C PHE A 117 -11.71 -0.95 5.89
N ALA A 118 -11.52 -0.47 4.66
CA ALA A 118 -12.43 0.47 4.02
C ALA A 118 -13.85 -0.10 3.86
N SER A 119 -13.96 -1.38 3.51
CA SER A 119 -15.21 -2.13 3.32
C SER A 119 -15.76 -2.66 4.64
N HIS A 120 -15.94 -1.79 5.65
CA HIS A 120 -16.41 -2.18 6.98
C HIS A 120 -17.79 -2.89 6.99
N TRP A 121 -18.62 -2.66 5.97
CA TRP A 121 -19.90 -3.32 5.76
C TRP A 121 -19.77 -4.77 5.22
N LEU A 122 -18.62 -5.14 4.65
CA LEU A 122 -18.42 -6.43 4.00
C LEU A 122 -18.33 -7.62 4.99
N PRO A 123 -17.61 -7.54 6.12
CA PRO A 123 -17.65 -8.62 7.12
C PRO A 123 -19.06 -8.98 7.64
N PRO A 124 -19.93 -8.04 8.08
CA PRO A 124 -21.28 -8.41 8.49
C PRO A 124 -22.15 -8.90 7.33
N LEU A 125 -21.96 -8.36 6.12
CA LEU A 125 -22.63 -8.85 4.91
C LEU A 125 -22.25 -10.30 4.59
N SER A 126 -20.96 -10.61 4.51
CA SER A 126 -20.45 -11.97 4.24
C SER A 126 -20.93 -12.97 5.29
N SER A 127 -20.98 -12.58 6.57
CA SER A 127 -21.54 -13.40 7.65
C SER A 127 -23.02 -13.73 7.44
N LYS A 128 -23.85 -12.81 6.91
CA LYS A 128 -25.27 -13.08 6.60
C LYS A 128 -25.42 -14.07 5.44
N LEU A 129 -24.47 -14.05 4.50
CA LEU A 129 -24.41 -14.97 3.37
C LEU A 129 -23.75 -16.32 3.73
N GLY A 130 -23.29 -16.49 4.97
CA GLY A 130 -22.58 -17.71 5.40
C GLY A 130 -21.16 -17.84 4.83
N ILE A 131 -20.57 -16.75 4.34
CA ILE A 131 -19.23 -16.73 3.75
C ILE A 131 -18.25 -16.20 4.80
N PRO A 132 -17.21 -16.97 5.17
CA PRO A 132 -16.20 -16.51 6.12
C PRO A 132 -15.30 -15.44 5.51
N CYS A 133 -14.84 -14.52 6.36
CA CYS A 133 -14.12 -13.31 5.97
C CYS A 133 -12.76 -13.21 6.65
N ILE A 134 -11.74 -12.86 5.85
CA ILE A 134 -10.39 -12.54 6.29
C ILE A 134 -10.21 -11.03 6.14
N PHE A 135 -9.90 -10.36 7.24
CA PHE A 135 -9.39 -8.99 7.15
C PHE A 135 -7.91 -9.03 6.81
N PHE A 136 -7.52 -8.50 5.65
CA PHE A 136 -6.11 -8.37 5.29
C PHE A 136 -5.60 -6.98 5.65
N CYS A 137 -4.74 -6.95 6.66
CA CYS A 137 -4.12 -5.77 7.20
C CYS A 137 -2.83 -5.45 6.42
N SER A 138 -2.92 -4.44 5.56
CA SER A 138 -1.80 -3.92 4.76
C SER A 138 -0.82 -3.04 5.54
N PHE A 139 -1.18 -2.62 6.75
CA PHE A 139 -0.32 -1.84 7.65
C PHE A 139 0.71 -2.74 8.35
N ALA A 140 1.77 -2.10 8.87
CA ALA A 140 2.74 -2.74 9.73
C ALA A 140 2.08 -3.42 10.95
N ALA A 141 2.51 -4.63 11.28
CA ALA A 141 1.97 -5.37 12.43
C ALA A 141 2.13 -4.56 13.73
N CYS A 142 3.21 -3.79 13.87
CA CYS A 142 3.43 -2.91 15.01
C CYS A 142 2.37 -1.80 15.14
N GLY A 143 2.04 -1.12 14.04
CA GLY A 143 1.01 -0.08 14.00
C GLY A 143 -0.38 -0.64 14.30
N SER A 144 -0.68 -1.81 13.73
CA SER A 144 -1.98 -2.48 13.89
C SER A 144 -2.18 -3.04 15.30
N SER A 145 -1.17 -3.73 15.85
CA SER A 145 -1.17 -4.19 17.24
C SER A 145 -1.42 -3.02 18.19
N PHE A 146 -0.69 -1.93 18.00
CA PHE A 146 -0.81 -0.74 18.82
C PHE A 146 -2.20 -0.08 18.71
N GLY A 147 -2.74 0.05 17.50
CA GLY A 147 -4.07 0.60 17.26
C GLY A 147 -5.17 -0.21 17.95
N VAL A 148 -5.08 -1.54 17.91
CA VAL A 148 -6.03 -2.44 18.59
C VAL A 148 -5.89 -2.33 20.11
N GLU A 149 -4.67 -2.30 20.65
CA GLU A 149 -4.46 -2.13 22.10
C GLU A 149 -5.10 -0.84 22.62
N LEU A 150 -4.80 0.29 21.95
CA LEU A 150 -5.31 1.61 22.34
C LEU A 150 -6.84 1.62 22.41
N PHE A 151 -7.50 1.08 21.39
CA PHE A 151 -8.95 1.05 21.33
C PHE A 151 -9.58 0.12 22.35
N MET A 152 -8.98 -1.05 22.58
CA MET A 152 -9.46 -1.98 23.60
C MET A 152 -9.11 -1.53 25.03
N GLY A 153 -8.43 -0.39 25.20
CA GLY A 153 -7.95 0.09 26.50
C GLY A 153 -6.92 -0.84 27.13
N LYS A 154 -6.32 -1.73 26.34
CA LYS A 154 -5.30 -2.69 26.80
C LYS A 154 -3.92 -2.03 26.74
N ARG A 155 -3.04 -2.40 27.66
CA ARG A 155 -1.64 -1.97 27.69
C ARG A 155 -0.73 -3.18 27.89
N SER A 156 -0.86 -4.17 27.01
CA SER A 156 -0.10 -5.42 27.19
C SER A 156 1.35 -5.28 26.71
N MET A 157 1.64 -4.39 25.75
CA MET A 157 3.00 -4.15 25.27
C MET A 157 3.79 -3.17 26.15
N GLU A 158 4.97 -3.57 26.64
CA GLU A 158 5.92 -2.70 27.38
C GLU A 158 7.18 -2.34 26.58
N SER A 159 7.26 -2.72 25.30
CA SER A 159 8.42 -2.45 24.44
C SER A 159 8.72 -0.95 24.30
N ALA A 160 9.97 -0.63 23.96
CA ALA A 160 10.40 0.77 23.79
C ALA A 160 9.59 1.46 22.67
N GLU A 161 9.30 0.72 21.61
CA GLU A 161 8.50 1.10 20.45
C GLU A 161 7.05 1.39 20.87
N ALA A 162 6.44 0.51 21.69
CA ALA A 162 5.10 0.75 22.22
C ALA A 162 5.06 1.99 23.13
N LYS A 163 6.08 2.22 23.96
CA LYS A 163 6.21 3.43 24.78
C LYS A 163 6.34 4.69 23.92
N LEU A 164 7.14 4.64 22.84
CA LEU A 164 7.29 5.73 21.89
C LEU A 164 5.97 6.03 21.18
N LEU A 165 5.28 5.00 20.66
CA LEU A 165 3.97 5.14 20.00
C LEU A 165 2.91 5.75 20.93
N ARG A 166 2.86 5.35 22.22
CA ARG A 166 1.97 5.98 23.22
C ARG A 166 2.33 7.44 23.45
N ALA A 167 3.61 7.78 23.50
CA ALA A 167 4.06 9.17 23.66
C ALA A 167 3.68 10.03 22.44
N VAL A 168 3.81 9.51 21.22
CA VAL A 168 3.37 10.19 19.98
C VAL A 168 1.86 10.35 19.95
N HIS A 169 1.10 9.32 20.30
CA HIS A 169 -0.37 9.36 20.34
C HIS A 169 -0.89 10.42 21.32
N LYS A 170 -0.36 10.45 22.55
CA LYS A 170 -0.72 11.47 23.55
C LYS A 170 -0.45 12.89 23.09
N ARG A 171 0.63 13.13 22.32
CA ARG A 171 0.90 14.46 21.75
C ARG A 171 -0.13 14.87 20.69
N LYS A 172 -0.69 13.91 19.94
CA LYS A 172 -1.73 14.16 18.93
C LYS A 172 -3.13 14.31 19.54
N GLU A 173 -3.47 13.63 20.64
CA GLU A 173 -4.73 13.84 21.37
C GLU A 173 -4.89 15.27 21.90
N VAL A 174 -3.78 15.94 22.26
CA VAL A 174 -3.80 17.37 22.65
C VAL A 174 -4.19 18.27 21.48
N ALA A 175 -4.25 17.77 20.24
CA ALA A 175 -4.53 18.56 19.05
C ALA A 175 -5.90 18.32 18.38
N GLN A 176 -6.63 17.21 18.59
CA GLN A 176 -7.94 17.00 17.92
C GLN A 176 -8.91 16.11 18.74
N SER A 177 -10.08 16.65 19.09
CA SER A 177 -11.19 15.92 19.73
C SER A 177 -12.25 15.47 18.70
N SER A 178 -11.93 14.45 17.92
CA SER A 178 -12.91 13.62 17.21
C SER A 178 -12.14 12.43 16.62
N GLN A 179 -12.51 11.20 16.99
CA GLN A 179 -11.90 10.03 16.37
C GLN A 179 -12.20 10.06 14.86
N PRO A 180 -11.20 9.89 13.96
CA PRO A 180 -11.43 9.88 12.53
C PRO A 180 -12.42 8.76 12.15
N LYS A 181 -13.37 9.02 11.24
CA LYS A 181 -14.39 8.05 10.82
C LYS A 181 -13.78 6.74 10.27
N GLU A 182 -12.55 6.81 9.76
CA GLU A 182 -11.76 5.72 9.23
C GLU A 182 -11.30 4.74 10.31
N VAL A 183 -10.98 5.26 11.50
CA VAL A 183 -10.59 4.45 12.66
C VAL A 183 -11.75 3.55 13.09
N ASN A 184 -13.00 4.04 13.01
CA ASN A 184 -14.19 3.22 13.25
C ASN A 184 -14.33 2.09 12.22
N ARG A 185 -14.00 2.33 10.94
CA ARG A 185 -14.09 1.30 9.88
C ARG A 185 -13.16 0.12 10.15
N LEU A 186 -11.92 0.39 10.55
CA LEU A 186 -10.96 -0.63 10.94
C LEU A 186 -11.49 -1.49 12.09
N PHE A 187 -12.08 -0.87 13.11
CA PHE A 187 -12.61 -1.61 14.26
C PHE A 187 -13.85 -2.43 13.93
N GLU A 188 -14.81 -1.90 13.17
CA GLU A 188 -15.97 -2.67 12.74
C GLU A 188 -15.55 -3.88 11.89
N THR A 189 -14.56 -3.70 11.01
CA THR A 189 -13.97 -4.79 10.23
C THR A 189 -13.33 -5.84 11.13
N LEU A 190 -12.44 -5.40 12.03
CA LEU A 190 -11.73 -6.26 12.97
C LEU A 190 -12.65 -6.98 13.94
N LYS A 191 -13.81 -6.42 14.29
CA LYS A 191 -14.78 -7.04 15.20
C LYS A 191 -15.46 -8.24 14.56
N VAL A 192 -15.80 -8.17 13.27
CA VAL A 192 -16.62 -9.18 12.61
C VAL A 192 -15.81 -10.20 11.79
N ALA A 193 -14.68 -9.80 11.18
CA ALA A 193 -13.85 -10.72 10.39
C ALA A 193 -13.37 -11.92 11.24
N GLN A 194 -13.36 -13.13 10.69
CA GLN A 194 -13.05 -14.35 11.45
C GLN A 194 -11.54 -14.54 11.66
N VAL A 195 -10.74 -14.08 10.68
CA VAL A 195 -9.28 -14.22 10.67
C VAL A 195 -8.66 -12.88 10.27
N ILE A 196 -7.48 -12.59 10.81
CA ILE A 196 -6.66 -11.45 10.40
C ILE A 196 -5.46 -11.98 9.62
N ALA A 197 -5.33 -11.60 8.36
CA ALA A 197 -4.08 -11.74 7.63
C ALA A 197 -3.28 -10.44 7.80
N THR A 198 -1.99 -10.50 8.06
CA THR A 198 -1.15 -9.30 8.18
C THR A 198 0.03 -9.38 7.23
N ARG A 199 0.34 -8.27 6.56
CA ARG A 199 1.53 -8.13 5.71
C ARG A 199 2.77 -8.01 6.59
N SER A 200 3.27 -9.13 7.05
CA SER A 200 4.40 -9.21 7.96
C SER A 200 4.97 -10.63 8.01
N CYS A 201 6.09 -10.83 8.69
CA CYS A 201 6.67 -12.13 9.00
C CYS A 201 7.08 -12.22 10.48
N MET A 202 7.23 -13.45 10.97
CA MET A 202 7.54 -13.70 12.39
C MET A 202 8.96 -13.26 12.76
N GLU A 203 9.87 -13.27 11.81
CA GLU A 203 11.28 -12.90 11.97
C GLU A 203 11.46 -11.41 12.25
N ILE A 204 10.57 -10.56 11.74
CA ILE A 204 10.65 -9.10 11.89
C ILE A 204 9.66 -8.62 12.96
N ASP A 205 8.39 -8.98 12.87
CA ASP A 205 7.35 -8.42 13.75
C ASP A 205 6.70 -9.47 14.68
N GLY A 206 7.37 -10.59 14.96
CA GLY A 206 6.75 -11.72 15.67
C GLY A 206 6.11 -11.37 17.02
N GLU A 207 6.65 -10.39 17.75
CA GLU A 207 6.02 -9.89 18.99
C GLU A 207 4.71 -9.14 18.73
N PHE A 208 4.65 -8.33 17.67
CA PHE A 208 3.47 -7.56 17.32
C PHE A 208 2.38 -8.46 16.72
N VAL A 209 2.75 -9.48 15.94
CA VAL A 209 1.82 -10.48 15.42
C VAL A 209 1.14 -11.23 16.59
N LYS A 210 1.92 -11.69 17.58
CA LYS A 210 1.39 -12.37 18.78
C LYS A 210 0.55 -11.43 19.65
N SER A 211 0.96 -10.18 19.78
CA SER A 211 0.18 -9.16 20.50
C SER A 211 -1.16 -8.88 19.83
N LEU A 212 -1.18 -8.79 18.50
CA LEU A 212 -2.40 -8.61 17.72
C LEU A 212 -3.35 -9.80 17.86
N GLU A 213 -2.82 -11.03 17.82
CA GLU A 213 -3.57 -12.27 18.04
C GLU A 213 -4.17 -12.31 19.45
N SER A 214 -3.36 -12.04 20.47
CA SER A 214 -3.79 -12.01 21.88
C SER A 214 -4.82 -10.91 22.15
N SER A 215 -4.64 -9.74 21.53
CA SER A 215 -5.53 -8.59 21.74
C SER A 215 -6.88 -8.79 21.05
N SER A 216 -6.87 -9.25 19.80
CA SER A 216 -8.07 -9.49 18.99
C SER A 216 -8.83 -10.76 19.36
N GLY A 217 -8.14 -11.76 19.92
CA GLY A 217 -8.70 -13.09 20.18
C GLY A 217 -8.97 -13.91 18.92
N LYS A 218 -8.28 -13.59 17.82
CA LYS A 218 -8.48 -14.19 16.49
C LYS A 218 -7.17 -14.73 15.96
N LEU A 219 -7.25 -15.75 15.11
CA LEU A 219 -6.09 -16.25 14.38
C LEU A 219 -5.48 -15.11 13.55
N VAL A 220 -4.18 -14.86 13.74
CA VAL A 220 -3.41 -13.90 12.93
C VAL A 220 -2.42 -14.66 12.05
N ILE A 221 -2.55 -14.48 10.74
CA ILE A 221 -1.71 -15.14 9.74
C ILE A 221 -0.72 -14.11 9.15
N PRO A 222 0.59 -14.21 9.43
CA PRO A 222 1.60 -13.44 8.71
C PRO A 222 1.70 -13.95 7.26
N THR A 223 1.53 -13.04 6.30
CA THR A 223 1.49 -13.36 4.85
C THR A 223 2.82 -13.10 4.14
N GLY A 224 3.85 -12.70 4.87
CA GLY A 224 5.11 -12.21 4.34
C GLY A 224 5.04 -10.71 3.97
N LEU A 225 6.15 -10.19 3.45
CA LEU A 225 6.29 -8.78 3.10
C LEU A 225 5.63 -8.41 1.77
N LEU A 226 5.24 -9.40 0.96
CA LEU A 226 4.55 -9.22 -0.32
C LEU A 226 5.16 -8.09 -1.18
N PRO A 227 6.48 -8.11 -1.46
CA PRO A 227 7.08 -7.09 -2.30
C PRO A 227 6.47 -7.15 -3.70
N PRO A 228 6.34 -6.01 -4.40
CA PRO A 228 5.84 -6.00 -5.77
C PRO A 228 6.70 -6.93 -6.65
N SER A 229 6.04 -7.68 -7.53
CA SER A 229 6.70 -8.47 -8.56
C SER A 229 7.69 -7.59 -9.34
N GLN A 230 8.88 -8.09 -9.68
CA GLN A 230 9.79 -7.34 -10.54
C GLN A 230 9.13 -7.13 -11.91
N GLU A 231 8.81 -5.88 -12.24
CA GLU A 231 8.38 -5.54 -13.59
C GLU A 231 9.59 -5.63 -14.53
N ASP A 232 9.39 -6.24 -15.69
CA ASP A 232 10.30 -6.14 -16.83
C ASP A 232 10.29 -4.69 -17.32
N SER A 233 11.03 -3.83 -16.63
CA SER A 233 11.19 -2.43 -17.00
C SER A 233 11.84 -2.34 -18.37
N ASN A 234 11.52 -1.29 -19.13
CA ASN A 234 12.26 -0.91 -20.32
C ASN A 234 13.77 -0.82 -19.99
N ASP A 235 14.53 -1.80 -20.49
CA ASP A 235 15.92 -2.03 -20.10
C ASP A 235 16.79 -0.77 -20.24
N HIS A 236 16.46 0.11 -21.19
CA HIS A 236 17.24 1.32 -21.44
C HIS A 236 17.28 2.29 -20.24
N HIS A 237 16.16 2.51 -19.56
CA HIS A 237 16.11 3.40 -18.39
C HIS A 237 16.90 2.82 -17.21
N TRP A 238 16.79 1.50 -17.03
CA TRP A 238 17.55 0.81 -16.01
C TRP A 238 19.05 0.90 -16.25
N TYR A 239 19.52 0.69 -17.49
CA TYR A 239 20.95 0.80 -17.81
C TYR A 239 21.53 2.17 -17.50
N THR A 240 20.78 3.26 -17.74
CA THR A 240 21.23 4.61 -17.37
C THR A 240 21.42 4.75 -15.87
N ILE A 241 20.44 4.31 -15.08
CA ILE A 241 20.51 4.35 -13.62
C ILE A 241 21.64 3.46 -13.09
N LEU A 242 21.74 2.23 -13.63
CA LEU A 242 22.77 1.27 -13.27
C LEU A 242 24.18 1.82 -13.52
N ASN A 243 24.43 2.36 -14.73
CA ASN A 243 25.71 2.94 -15.09
C ASN A 243 26.10 4.12 -14.19
N TRP A 244 25.11 4.90 -13.71
CA TRP A 244 25.37 5.95 -12.74
C TRP A 244 25.70 5.37 -11.36
N LEU A 245 24.92 4.40 -10.88
CA LEU A 245 25.11 3.76 -9.58
C LEU A 245 26.44 2.99 -9.47
N ASP A 246 26.93 2.40 -10.57
CA ASP A 246 28.18 1.64 -10.64
C ASP A 246 29.45 2.50 -10.47
N LYS A 247 29.34 3.83 -10.62
CA LYS A 247 30.45 4.77 -10.39
C LYS A 247 30.76 4.98 -8.91
N TRP A 248 29.84 4.60 -8.02
CA TRP A 248 29.91 4.93 -6.60
C TRP A 248 30.32 3.73 -5.74
N GLU A 249 30.98 4.05 -4.64
CA GLU A 249 31.43 3.05 -3.65
C GLU A 249 30.25 2.33 -2.99
N LYS A 250 30.53 1.17 -2.40
CA LYS A 250 29.51 0.37 -1.71
C LYS A 250 28.91 1.17 -0.55
N GLY A 251 27.58 1.27 -0.50
CA GLY A 251 26.85 1.95 0.58
C GLY A 251 27.05 3.47 0.66
N SER A 252 27.52 4.14 -0.40
CA SER A 252 27.76 5.59 -0.39
C SER A 252 26.60 6.43 -0.92
N VAL A 253 25.66 5.84 -1.66
CA VAL A 253 24.56 6.55 -2.34
C VAL A 253 23.32 6.65 -1.45
N ILE A 254 22.75 7.86 -1.39
CA ILE A 254 21.44 8.12 -0.82
C ILE A 254 20.39 8.00 -1.92
N TYR A 255 19.49 7.03 -1.81
CA TYR A 255 18.31 6.98 -2.66
C TYR A 255 17.18 7.80 -2.02
N VAL A 256 16.48 8.62 -2.79
CA VAL A 256 15.39 9.49 -2.31
C VAL A 256 14.15 9.22 -3.15
N ALA A 257 13.06 8.78 -2.50
CA ALA A 257 11.77 8.59 -3.15
C ALA A 257 10.61 8.72 -2.16
N PHE A 258 9.68 9.62 -2.46
CA PHE A 258 8.47 9.85 -1.66
C PHE A 258 7.21 9.19 -2.26
N GLY A 259 7.35 8.42 -3.34
CA GLY A 259 6.22 7.84 -4.05
C GLY A 259 5.39 8.86 -4.83
N THR A 260 4.31 8.39 -5.45
CA THR A 260 3.44 9.23 -6.30
C THR A 260 2.34 9.97 -5.52
N GLU A 261 2.09 9.54 -4.28
CA GLU A 261 1.04 10.05 -3.39
C GLU A 261 1.50 11.28 -2.59
N VAL A 262 2.80 11.46 -2.38
CA VAL A 262 3.35 12.65 -1.70
C VAL A 262 3.57 13.77 -2.70
N THR A 263 3.04 14.95 -2.37
CA THR A 263 3.29 16.19 -3.12
C THR A 263 4.03 17.15 -2.21
N LEU A 264 5.31 17.36 -2.49
CA LEU A 264 6.13 18.34 -1.77
C LEU A 264 5.74 19.76 -2.18
N SER A 265 5.82 20.71 -1.25
CA SER A 265 5.82 22.14 -1.55
C SER A 265 7.14 22.57 -2.21
N ASP A 266 7.19 23.76 -2.82
CA ASP A 266 8.43 24.27 -3.41
C ASP A 266 9.52 24.54 -2.35
N GLU A 267 9.10 24.95 -1.15
CA GLU A 267 9.98 25.14 0.00
C GLU A 267 10.56 23.78 0.46
N GLU A 268 9.71 22.78 0.69
CA GLU A 268 10.16 21.43 1.09
C GLU A 268 11.11 20.82 0.06
N PHE A 269 10.80 20.97 -1.23
CA PHE A 269 11.65 20.50 -2.31
C PHE A 269 13.02 21.18 -2.29
N THR A 270 13.05 22.51 -2.11
CA THR A 270 14.27 23.30 -2.09
C THR A 270 15.15 22.94 -0.90
N GLU A 271 14.56 22.83 0.29
CA GLU A 271 15.28 22.44 1.51
C GLU A 271 15.86 21.02 1.41
N ILE A 272 15.10 20.07 0.85
CA ILE A 272 15.62 18.71 0.61
C ILE A 272 16.77 18.74 -0.40
N ALA A 273 16.62 19.47 -1.51
CA ALA A 273 17.67 19.59 -2.52
C ALA A 273 18.96 20.17 -1.92
N MET A 274 18.85 21.27 -1.17
CA MET A 274 19.98 21.92 -0.51
C MET A 274 20.63 20.99 0.53
N GLY A 275 19.83 20.31 1.34
CA GLY A 275 20.33 19.33 2.31
C GLY A 275 21.12 18.20 1.65
N LEU A 276 20.65 17.68 0.52
CA LEU A 276 21.34 16.65 -0.25
C LEU A 276 22.68 17.16 -0.81
N GLU A 277 22.73 18.37 -1.37
CA GLU A 277 23.98 18.97 -1.88
C GLU A 277 25.01 19.18 -0.77
N LEU A 278 24.58 19.76 0.35
CA LEU A 278 25.42 20.04 1.51
C LEU A 278 25.90 18.76 2.21
N SER A 279 25.18 17.65 2.05
CA SER A 279 25.52 16.38 2.70
C SER A 279 26.88 15.82 2.28
N GLY A 280 27.39 16.18 1.11
CA GLY A 280 28.63 15.59 0.60
C GLY A 280 28.45 14.24 -0.11
N PHE A 281 27.30 13.58 0.05
CA PHE A 281 27.07 12.23 -0.48
C PHE A 281 26.49 12.23 -1.89
N PRO A 282 26.81 11.21 -2.71
CA PRO A 282 26.09 11.00 -3.95
C PRO A 282 24.63 10.63 -3.68
N PHE A 283 23.71 11.13 -4.49
CA PHE A 283 22.29 10.88 -4.31
C PHE A 283 21.55 10.65 -5.62
N LEU A 284 20.57 9.75 -5.58
CA LEU A 284 19.62 9.50 -6.65
C LEU A 284 18.22 9.86 -6.14
N TRP A 285 17.61 10.90 -6.70
CA TRP A 285 16.29 11.36 -6.31
C TRP A 285 15.27 11.17 -7.43
N THR A 286 14.29 10.30 -7.21
CA THR A 286 13.14 10.19 -8.11
C THR A 286 12.10 11.26 -7.78
N VAL A 287 11.84 12.14 -8.75
CA VAL A 287 10.94 13.27 -8.61
C VAL A 287 9.71 13.08 -9.49
N LYS A 288 8.54 13.43 -8.96
CA LYS A 288 7.32 13.52 -9.77
C LYS A 288 7.48 14.71 -10.72
N ASN A 289 7.10 14.52 -11.99
CA ASN A 289 7.19 15.60 -12.98
C ASN A 289 6.31 16.76 -12.50
N ARG A 290 6.93 17.87 -12.11
CA ARG A 290 6.24 19.10 -11.73
C ARG A 290 5.96 19.85 -13.01
N ASN A 291 4.69 20.17 -13.29
CA ASN A 291 4.35 21.15 -14.32
C ASN A 291 4.83 22.53 -13.82
N THR A 292 6.12 22.82 -13.92
CA THR A 292 6.63 24.16 -13.68
C THR A 292 6.27 24.99 -14.89
N SER A 293 5.25 25.82 -14.75
CA SER A 293 4.90 26.88 -15.69
C SER A 293 6.08 27.87 -15.79
N GLY A 294 7.01 27.58 -16.70
CA GLY A 294 8.07 28.51 -17.11
C GLY A 294 9.42 27.84 -17.32
N GLY A 295 9.83 27.71 -18.59
CA GLY A 295 11.24 27.74 -18.98
C GLY A 295 11.96 26.40 -19.16
N SER A 296 12.03 25.95 -20.41
CA SER A 296 13.14 25.22 -21.05
C SER A 296 13.74 23.99 -20.32
N ASP A 297 13.08 22.84 -20.49
CA ASP A 297 13.64 21.58 -21.02
C ASP A 297 12.84 20.40 -20.42
N GLU A 298 11.60 20.25 -20.87
CA GLU A 298 10.75 19.09 -20.54
C GLU A 298 11.20 17.81 -21.27
N SER A 299 12.30 17.84 -22.03
CA SER A 299 12.72 16.74 -22.89
C SER A 299 13.66 15.72 -22.23
N GLN A 300 14.27 16.06 -21.08
CA GLN A 300 15.21 15.15 -20.41
C GLN A 300 14.54 14.30 -19.32
N ASP A 301 14.74 12.99 -19.41
CA ASP A 301 14.25 12.00 -18.45
C ASP A 301 14.92 12.10 -17.07
N TRP A 302 16.09 12.75 -17.00
CA TRP A 302 16.87 12.96 -15.78
C TRP A 302 17.85 14.14 -15.94
N ILE A 303 18.33 14.68 -14.82
CA ILE A 303 19.32 15.76 -14.74
C ILE A 303 20.40 15.37 -13.73
N GLU A 304 21.68 15.57 -14.07
CA GLU A 304 22.79 15.53 -13.12
C GLU A 304 23.12 16.93 -12.61
N ASN A 305 23.44 17.06 -11.33
CA ASN A 305 23.93 18.32 -10.78
C ASN A 305 25.34 18.67 -11.30
N GLU A 306 25.78 19.92 -11.09
CA GLU A 306 27.10 20.38 -11.55
C GLU A 306 28.26 19.55 -11.02
N SER A 307 28.13 19.04 -9.78
CA SER A 307 29.14 18.17 -9.16
C SER A 307 29.12 16.72 -9.67
N LYS A 308 28.14 16.36 -10.51
CA LYS A 308 27.86 15.00 -11.02
C LYS A 308 27.63 13.95 -9.93
N ARG A 309 27.37 14.39 -8.69
CA ARG A 309 27.08 13.55 -7.51
C ARG A 309 25.59 13.32 -7.30
N GLY A 310 24.74 14.18 -7.85
CA GLY A 310 23.29 14.11 -7.71
C GLY A 310 22.65 13.79 -9.05
N MET A 311 21.81 12.76 -9.11
CA MET A 311 20.97 12.46 -10.25
C MET A 311 19.48 12.61 -9.88
N MET A 312 18.80 13.53 -10.55
CA MET A 312 17.36 13.72 -10.44
C MET A 312 16.67 12.95 -11.56
N TRP A 313 15.86 11.95 -11.22
CA TRP A 313 15.17 11.08 -12.16
C TRP A 313 13.68 11.43 -12.24
N ARG A 314 13.17 11.80 -13.44
CA ARG A 314 11.82 12.35 -13.62
C ARG A 314 10.80 11.34 -14.15
N ARG A 315 11.26 10.14 -14.53
CA ARG A 315 10.43 9.04 -15.05
C ARG A 315 10.15 8.01 -13.95
N TRP A 316 9.39 6.98 -14.29
CA TRP A 316 9.34 5.78 -13.46
C TRP A 316 10.75 5.20 -13.26
N ALA A 317 11.04 4.74 -12.05
CA ALA A 317 12.32 4.16 -11.68
C ALA A 317 12.12 2.77 -11.07
N PRO A 318 12.97 1.77 -11.39
CA PRO A 318 12.88 0.43 -10.83
C PRO A 318 13.40 0.42 -9.38
N GLN A 319 12.58 0.94 -8.45
CA GLN A 319 12.93 1.14 -7.04
C GLN A 319 13.55 -0.10 -6.39
N SER A 320 12.98 -1.29 -6.61
CA SER A 320 13.52 -2.54 -6.06
C SER A 320 14.93 -2.85 -6.55
N ARG A 321 15.24 -2.55 -7.82
CA ARG A 321 16.58 -2.75 -8.39
C ARG A 321 17.57 -1.69 -7.87
N ILE A 322 17.12 -0.45 -7.69
CA ILE A 322 17.92 0.63 -7.11
C ILE A 322 18.29 0.29 -5.67
N LEU A 323 17.32 -0.05 -4.83
CA LEU A 323 17.53 -0.41 -3.42
C LEU A 323 18.40 -1.66 -3.25
N ALA A 324 18.37 -2.60 -4.21
CA ALA A 324 19.22 -3.78 -4.21
C ALA A 324 20.67 -3.51 -4.69
N HIS A 325 20.93 -2.33 -5.27
CA HIS A 325 22.26 -2.02 -5.80
C HIS A 325 23.27 -1.79 -4.68
N LYS A 326 24.47 -2.37 -4.83
CA LYS A 326 25.55 -2.35 -3.81
C LYS A 326 25.94 -0.94 -3.34
N SER A 327 25.79 0.07 -4.19
CA SER A 327 26.18 1.45 -3.85
C SER A 327 25.15 2.17 -3.00
N VAL A 328 23.89 1.73 -2.96
CA VAL A 328 22.86 2.36 -2.13
C VAL A 328 23.07 1.97 -0.67
N GLY A 329 23.27 2.99 0.18
CA GLY A 329 23.50 2.84 1.62
C GLY A 329 22.39 3.43 2.50
N ALA A 330 21.60 4.34 1.95
CA ALA A 330 20.50 4.99 2.66
C ALA A 330 19.28 5.17 1.75
N PHE A 331 18.08 5.12 2.34
CA PHE A 331 16.83 5.41 1.66
C PHE A 331 16.06 6.50 2.40
N PHE A 332 15.92 7.66 1.78
CA PHE A 332 15.06 8.73 2.27
C PHE A 332 13.66 8.58 1.70
N THR A 333 12.72 8.23 2.57
CA THR A 333 11.33 7.88 2.25
C THR A 333 10.36 8.60 3.19
N HIS A 334 9.09 8.64 2.80
CA HIS A 334 7.95 9.09 3.62
C HIS A 334 7.42 8.02 4.59
N CYS A 335 8.13 6.89 4.71
CA CYS A 335 7.82 5.79 5.64
C CYS A 335 6.45 5.13 5.41
N ASP A 336 5.95 5.13 4.18
CA ASP A 336 4.85 4.23 3.83
C ASP A 336 5.34 2.78 3.83
N PHE A 337 4.45 1.86 4.17
CA PHE A 337 4.76 0.46 4.41
C PHE A 337 4.84 -0.37 3.11
N LYS A 338 4.97 0.29 1.95
CA LYS A 338 4.99 -0.35 0.62
C LYS A 338 6.29 -1.05 0.29
#